data_AF-A0A8B0SSU0-F1
#
_entry.id   AF-A0A8B0SSU0-F1
#
_cell.length_a   1.000
_cell.length_b   1.000
_cell.length_c   1.000
_cell.angle_alpha   90.00
_cell.angle_beta   90.00
_cell.angle_gamma   90.00
#
_symmetry.space_group_name_H-M   'P 1'
#
loop_
_entity.id
_entity.type
_entity.pdbx_description
1 polymer ?
#
loop_
_entity_poly.entity_id
_entity_poly.type
_entity_poly.pdbx_seq_one_letter_code
_entity_poly.pdbx_strand_id
1 'polypeptide(L)'
;MAKLIFKVMIMKLVKSLYLIIPALLTATTVEAEITTKVLGNDASQCVAYARGRVPSLPTGLTDWASKKKIINNQTCSAGSVAIIDSTSFDVHGHVAVVEGCHSADTGAIRITETNFTKGKKTERRASSTTIEKAAAELKIIGYYKP
;
A
#
# COMPACT_ATOMS: atom_id res chain seq x y z
N MET A 1 2.59 -64.89 55.63
CA MET A 1 1.14 -65.21 55.65
C MET A 1 0.44 -63.97 55.10
N ALA A 2 -0.39 -63.98 54.05
CA ALA A 2 -1.07 -65.02 53.31
C ALA A 2 -1.39 -64.49 51.89
N LYS A 3 -1.42 -65.42 50.90
CA LYS A 3 -2.44 -65.63 49.84
C LYS A 3 -2.90 -64.39 49.03
N LEU A 4 -3.13 -64.39 47.72
CA LEU A 4 -3.56 -65.41 46.74
C LEU A 4 -3.72 -64.60 45.43
N ILE A 5 -3.18 -65.02 44.28
CA ILE A 5 -3.91 -65.72 43.19
C ILE A 5 -4.42 -64.82 42.03
N PHE A 6 -3.89 -65.17 40.85
CA PHE A 6 -4.56 -65.42 39.56
C PHE A 6 -4.72 -64.34 38.47
N LYS A 7 -4.68 -64.92 37.25
CA LYS A 7 -5.20 -64.50 35.94
C LYS A 7 -4.30 -63.52 35.16
N VAL A 8 -3.46 -63.96 34.23
CA VAL A 8 -3.67 -64.72 32.97
C VAL A 8 -4.53 -64.00 31.93
N MET A 9 -3.86 -63.72 30.80
CA MET A 9 -4.31 -63.58 29.41
C MET A 9 -4.74 -62.21 28.84
N ILE A 10 -3.87 -61.74 27.93
CA ILE A 10 -4.13 -61.37 26.52
C ILE A 10 -4.89 -60.07 26.25
N MET A 11 -4.21 -59.11 25.61
CA MET A 11 -4.56 -58.60 24.27
C MET A 11 -3.46 -57.63 23.78
N LYS A 12 -2.74 -58.00 22.71
CA LYS A 12 -2.91 -57.47 21.34
C LYS A 12 -2.67 -55.96 21.18
N LEU A 13 -1.47 -55.65 20.70
CA LEU A 13 -1.16 -54.82 19.53
C LEU A 13 -2.12 -53.64 19.21
N VAL A 14 -1.66 -52.42 19.42
CA VAL A 14 -2.05 -51.28 18.57
C VAL A 14 -0.81 -50.43 18.30
N LYS A 15 -0.33 -50.46 17.06
CA LYS A 15 0.68 -49.54 16.53
C LYS A 15 0.14 -48.12 16.69
N SER A 16 0.81 -47.32 17.50
CA SER A 16 0.54 -45.89 17.64
C SER A 16 0.91 -45.19 16.34
N LEU A 17 -0.12 -44.81 15.58
CA LEU A 17 -0.04 -44.01 14.37
C LEU A 17 0.23 -42.56 14.81
N TYR A 18 1.51 -42.20 14.94
CA TYR A 18 1.90 -40.84 15.27
C TYR A 18 2.16 -40.03 13.99
N LEU A 19 1.53 -38.84 13.95
CA LEU A 19 1.96 -37.61 13.28
C LEU A 19 2.04 -37.61 11.75
N ILE A 20 0.95 -37.16 11.11
CA ILE A 20 1.06 -36.10 10.08
C ILE A 20 -0.16 -35.19 10.22
N ILE A 21 -0.04 -34.15 11.05
CA ILE A 21 -0.94 -32.99 10.96
C ILE A 21 -0.28 -32.07 9.92
N PRO A 22 -0.86 -31.85 8.73
CA PRO A 22 -0.42 -30.72 7.92
C PRO A 22 -0.79 -29.46 8.70
N ALA A 23 0.20 -28.79 9.28
CA ALA A 23 0.03 -27.44 9.79
C ALA A 23 -0.38 -26.56 8.60
N LEU A 24 -1.67 -26.29 8.52
CA LEU A 24 -2.24 -25.38 7.53
C LEU A 24 -1.68 -24.00 7.85
N LEU A 25 -0.63 -23.61 7.11
CA LEU A 25 -0.02 -22.30 7.21
C LEU A 25 -1.03 -21.30 6.64
N THR A 26 -1.92 -20.77 7.48
CA THR A 26 -2.78 -19.66 7.09
C THR A 26 -1.90 -18.43 6.95
N ALA A 27 -1.48 -18.14 5.72
CA ALA A 27 -0.86 -16.86 5.38
C ALA A 27 -1.91 -15.78 5.66
N THR A 28 -1.76 -15.08 6.78
CA THR A 28 -2.53 -13.88 7.07
C THR A 28 -2.05 -12.80 6.09
N THR A 29 -2.87 -12.50 5.08
CA THR A 29 -2.66 -11.28 4.30
C THR A 29 -2.97 -10.12 5.23
N VAL A 30 -1.93 -9.51 5.81
CA VAL A 30 -2.07 -8.16 6.36
C VAL A 30 -2.48 -7.26 5.20
N GLU A 31 -3.71 -6.75 5.25
CA GLU A 31 -4.19 -5.76 4.31
C GLU A 31 -3.26 -4.55 4.39
N ALA A 32 -2.79 -4.10 3.24
CA ALA A 32 -1.88 -2.98 3.16
C ALA A 32 -2.58 -1.70 3.65
N GLU A 33 -2.17 -1.19 4.81
CA GLU A 33 -2.73 0.02 5.38
C GLU A 33 -2.02 1.27 4.84
N ILE A 34 -2.71 2.04 4.00
CA ILE A 34 -2.25 3.38 3.61
C ILE A 34 -2.47 4.32 4.80
N THR A 35 -1.39 4.88 5.34
CA THR A 35 -1.52 5.93 6.35
C THR A 35 -1.83 7.26 5.67
N THR A 36 -2.87 7.95 6.15
CA THR A 36 -3.20 9.32 5.71
C THR A 36 -3.13 10.30 6.89
N LYS A 37 -2.22 11.28 6.81
CA LYS A 37 -2.06 12.33 7.82
C LYS A 37 -2.53 13.67 7.27
N VAL A 38 -3.49 14.30 7.94
CA VAL A 38 -3.89 15.69 7.64
C VAL A 38 -2.81 16.63 8.17
N LEU A 39 -2.22 17.42 7.28
CA LEU A 39 -1.19 18.42 7.62
C LEU A 39 -1.79 19.80 7.90
N GLY A 40 -3.00 20.07 7.40
CA GLY A 40 -3.69 21.34 7.60
C GLY A 40 -4.86 21.54 6.63
N ASN A 41 -5.48 22.72 6.71
CA ASN A 41 -6.52 23.14 5.76
C ASN A 41 -5.86 23.75 4.53
N ASP A 42 -6.25 23.28 3.34
CA ASP A 42 -5.81 23.83 2.06
C ASP A 42 -6.88 23.51 1.00
N ALA A 43 -7.48 24.55 0.43
CA ALA A 43 -8.55 24.43 -0.57
C ALA A 43 -8.01 24.40 -2.02
N SER A 44 -6.68 24.40 -2.20
CA SER A 44 -6.06 24.33 -3.52
C SER A 44 -6.38 23.01 -4.20
N GLN A 45 -6.64 23.06 -5.51
CA GLN A 45 -6.75 21.86 -6.33
C GLN A 45 -5.41 21.10 -6.38
N CYS A 46 -5.46 19.77 -6.46
CA CYS A 46 -4.27 18.92 -6.44
C CYS A 46 -3.23 19.32 -7.48
N VAL A 47 -3.67 19.65 -8.69
CA VAL A 47 -2.82 20.11 -9.79
C VAL A 47 -2.20 21.48 -9.52
N ALA A 48 -2.93 22.40 -8.90
CA ALA A 48 -2.42 23.72 -8.55
C ALA A 48 -1.33 23.61 -7.48
N TYR A 49 -1.57 22.80 -6.45
CA TYR A 49 -0.56 22.48 -5.44
C TYR A 49 0.68 21.82 -6.05
N ALA A 50 0.48 20.76 -6.85
CA ALA A 50 1.58 20.04 -7.49
C ALA A 50 2.43 20.96 -8.38
N ARG A 51 1.80 21.84 -9.18
CA ARG A 51 2.53 22.81 -10.01
C ARG A 51 3.26 23.86 -9.19
N GLY A 52 2.72 24.28 -8.05
CA GLY A 52 3.43 25.18 -7.12
C GLY A 52 4.71 24.57 -6.54
N ARG A 53 4.83 23.24 -6.53
CA ARG A 53 6.02 22.50 -6.07
C ARG A 53 6.91 22.03 -7.22
N VAL A 54 6.32 21.77 -8.38
CA VAL A 54 6.96 21.29 -9.60
C VAL A 54 6.56 22.22 -10.76
N PRO A 55 7.24 23.38 -10.93
CA PRO A 55 6.80 24.42 -11.88
C PRO A 55 6.77 24.00 -13.34
N SER A 56 7.54 22.98 -13.73
CA SER A 56 7.56 22.41 -15.08
C SER A 56 6.31 21.57 -15.41
N LEU A 57 5.48 21.23 -14.41
CA LEU A 57 4.27 20.44 -14.61
C LEU A 57 3.33 21.12 -15.64
N PRO A 58 2.99 20.44 -16.76
CA PRO A 58 2.18 21.03 -17.82
C PRO A 58 0.84 21.58 -17.33
N THR A 59 0.31 22.58 -18.03
CA THR A 59 -1.04 23.11 -17.79
C THR A 59 -2.11 22.19 -18.41
N GLY A 60 -3.40 22.50 -18.23
CA GLY A 60 -4.47 21.73 -18.86
C GLY A 60 -4.77 20.36 -18.25
N LEU A 61 -4.30 20.08 -17.03
CA LEU A 61 -4.51 18.80 -16.34
C LEU A 61 -5.86 18.72 -15.62
N THR A 62 -6.95 19.07 -16.31
CA THR A 62 -8.31 19.16 -15.73
C THR A 62 -9.04 17.83 -15.63
N ASP A 63 -8.65 16.84 -16.45
CA ASP A 63 -9.29 15.54 -16.51
C ASP A 63 -8.28 14.39 -16.41
N TRP A 64 -8.80 13.19 -16.21
CA TRP A 64 -7.99 11.98 -16.05
C TRP A 64 -7.15 11.67 -17.29
N ALA A 65 -7.69 11.89 -18.48
CA ALA A 65 -6.98 11.61 -19.73
C ALA A 65 -5.74 12.51 -19.89
N SER A 66 -5.87 13.78 -19.56
CA SER A 66 -4.80 14.78 -19.62
C SER A 66 -3.72 14.51 -18.58
N LYS A 67 -4.12 14.11 -17.36
CA LYS A 67 -3.17 13.68 -16.30
C LYS A 67 -2.40 12.41 -16.69
N LYS A 68 -3.05 11.44 -17.34
CA LYS A 68 -2.37 10.23 -17.83
C LYS A 68 -1.32 10.53 -18.90
N LYS A 69 -1.62 11.45 -19.83
CA LYS A 69 -0.74 11.78 -20.96
C LYS A 69 0.61 12.36 -20.55
N ILE A 70 0.72 12.95 -19.36
CA ILE A 70 1.98 13.53 -18.89
C ILE A 70 2.91 12.51 -18.22
N ILE A 71 2.49 11.26 -18.07
CA ILE A 71 3.37 10.21 -17.53
C ILE A 71 4.54 10.04 -18.50
N ASN A 72 5.74 10.36 -18.02
CA ASN A 72 6.99 10.23 -18.78
C ASN A 72 8.01 9.32 -18.07
N ASN A 73 7.65 8.77 -16.91
CA ASN A 73 8.51 7.88 -16.14
C ASN A 73 7.67 6.89 -15.31
N GLN A 74 8.25 5.72 -15.02
CA GLN A 74 7.65 4.67 -14.20
C GLN A 74 8.38 4.44 -12.88
N THR A 75 9.51 5.09 -12.67
CA THR A 75 10.30 4.97 -11.45
C THR A 75 10.00 6.11 -10.49
N CYS A 76 9.71 5.77 -9.23
CA CYS A 76 9.53 6.74 -8.16
C CYS A 76 10.79 7.63 -8.02
N SER A 77 10.59 8.95 -7.90
CA SER A 77 11.66 9.89 -7.59
C SER A 77 11.10 11.03 -6.75
N ALA A 78 11.79 11.43 -5.68
CA ALA A 78 11.45 12.65 -4.95
C ALA A 78 11.45 13.87 -5.89
N GLY A 79 10.52 14.80 -5.68
CA GLY A 79 10.32 15.97 -6.55
C GLY A 79 9.56 15.71 -7.85
N SER A 80 9.21 14.45 -8.14
CA SER A 80 8.29 14.13 -9.25
C SER A 80 6.82 14.30 -8.84
N VAL A 81 5.92 14.25 -9.82
CA VAL A 81 4.48 14.22 -9.59
C VAL A 81 3.96 12.81 -9.87
N ALA A 82 3.41 12.16 -8.85
CA ALA A 82 2.72 10.89 -9.00
C ALA A 82 1.33 11.10 -9.62
N ILE A 83 0.99 10.29 -10.62
CA ILE A 83 -0.33 10.27 -11.26
C ILE A 83 -1.13 9.13 -10.68
N ILE A 84 -2.26 9.46 -10.04
CA ILE A 84 -3.00 8.56 -9.16
C ILE A 84 -4.38 8.28 -9.74
N ASP A 85 -4.71 7.00 -9.92
CA ASP A 85 -6.04 6.57 -10.33
C ASP A 85 -7.01 6.59 -9.15
N SER A 86 -7.68 7.74 -8.99
CA SER A 86 -8.78 7.94 -8.05
C SER A 86 -10.15 7.88 -8.72
N THR A 87 -10.25 7.39 -9.96
CA THR A 87 -11.46 7.54 -10.79
C THR A 87 -12.71 6.88 -10.23
N SER A 88 -12.55 5.94 -9.30
CA SER A 88 -13.65 5.33 -8.54
C SER A 88 -14.37 6.32 -7.61
N PHE A 89 -13.76 7.46 -7.25
CA PHE A 89 -14.36 8.48 -6.36
C PHE A 89 -14.12 9.93 -6.81
N ASP A 90 -13.21 10.16 -7.76
CA ASP A 90 -13.00 11.44 -8.43
C ASP A 90 -12.71 11.19 -9.91
N VAL A 91 -13.68 11.46 -10.77
CA VAL A 91 -13.61 11.23 -12.23
C VAL A 91 -12.45 11.97 -12.90
N HIS A 92 -11.91 13.01 -12.27
CA HIS A 92 -10.78 13.76 -12.81
C HIS A 92 -9.45 13.07 -12.53
N GLY A 93 -9.39 12.02 -11.71
CA GLY A 93 -8.15 11.42 -11.21
C GLY A 93 -7.40 12.36 -10.26
N HIS A 94 -6.26 11.93 -9.72
CA HIS A 94 -5.52 12.71 -8.73
C HIS A 94 -4.03 12.85 -9.08
N VAL A 95 -3.39 13.86 -8.50
CA VAL A 95 -1.94 14.03 -8.60
C VAL A 95 -1.38 14.40 -7.24
N ALA A 96 -0.18 13.93 -6.95
CA ALA A 96 0.51 14.21 -5.69
C ALA A 96 2.00 14.46 -5.93
N VAL A 97 2.62 15.27 -5.07
CA VAL A 97 4.07 15.47 -5.10
C VAL A 97 4.73 14.32 -4.36
N VAL A 98 5.71 13.67 -4.99
CA VAL A 98 6.51 12.64 -4.34
C VAL A 98 7.54 13.30 -3.44
N GLU A 99 7.38 13.12 -2.13
CA GLU A 99 8.28 13.67 -1.11
C GLU A 99 9.44 12.71 -0.78
N GLY A 100 9.33 11.45 -1.17
CA GLY A 100 10.36 10.45 -0.92
C GLY A 100 10.02 9.06 -1.44
N CYS A 101 11.07 8.35 -1.85
CA CYS A 101 11.05 6.94 -2.21
C CYS A 101 12.07 6.26 -1.30
N HIS A 102 11.62 5.53 -0.30
CA HIS A 102 12.45 5.05 0.80
C HIS A 102 12.54 3.52 0.83
N SER A 103 13.44 3.01 1.66
CA SER A 103 13.48 1.59 2.00
C SER A 103 12.25 1.17 2.81
N ALA A 104 12.08 -0.15 2.85
CA ALA A 104 10.98 -0.87 3.47
C ALA A 104 10.40 -0.29 4.77
N ASP A 105 11.26 0.14 5.68
CA ASP A 105 10.91 0.31 7.09
C ASP A 105 10.19 1.64 7.40
N THR A 106 10.06 2.54 6.43
CA THR A 106 9.46 3.89 6.63
C THR A 106 8.25 4.19 5.71
N GLY A 107 7.81 3.16 4.98
CA GLY A 107 6.88 3.25 3.85
C GLY A 107 7.63 3.61 2.57
N ALA A 108 7.57 2.74 1.56
CA ALA A 108 8.44 2.86 0.39
C ALA A 108 8.15 4.12 -0.46
N ILE A 109 6.93 4.67 -0.40
CA ILE A 109 6.58 5.91 -1.08
C ILE A 109 5.84 6.84 -0.12
N ARG A 110 6.27 8.11 -0.10
CA ARG A 110 5.60 9.21 0.59
C ARG A 110 5.19 10.29 -0.40
N ILE A 111 3.93 10.68 -0.36
CA ILE A 111 3.36 11.73 -1.20
C ILE A 111 2.67 12.81 -0.37
N THR A 112 2.71 14.05 -0.85
CA THR A 112 1.89 15.15 -0.33
C THR A 112 1.01 15.72 -1.42
N GLU A 113 -0.24 15.99 -1.08
CA GLU A 113 -1.25 16.47 -2.02
C GLU A 113 -2.27 17.36 -1.31
N THR A 114 -3.07 18.07 -2.10
CA THR A 114 -4.23 18.81 -1.61
C THR A 114 -5.48 18.30 -2.28
N ASN A 115 -6.61 18.42 -1.60
CA ASN A 115 -7.92 18.05 -2.11
C ASN A 115 -8.09 16.54 -2.44
N PHE A 116 -7.20 15.66 -1.95
CA PHE A 116 -7.49 14.23 -1.86
C PHE A 116 -8.58 13.99 -0.81
N THR A 117 -8.43 14.64 0.34
CA THR A 117 -9.53 14.95 1.25
C THR A 117 -9.96 16.40 1.00
N LYS A 118 -11.26 16.62 0.79
CA LYS A 118 -11.82 17.93 0.42
C LYS A 118 -11.36 19.03 1.38
N GLY A 119 -10.70 20.06 0.83
CA GLY A 119 -10.24 21.23 1.60
C GLY A 119 -9.07 20.98 2.55
N LYS A 120 -8.34 19.87 2.39
CA LYS A 120 -7.20 19.51 3.22
C LYS A 120 -5.92 19.35 2.40
N LYS A 121 -4.81 19.62 3.07
CA LYS A 121 -3.49 19.12 2.69
C LYS A 121 -3.22 17.82 3.44
N THR A 122 -2.86 16.77 2.72
CA THR A 122 -2.62 15.44 3.27
C THR A 122 -1.24 14.92 2.87
N GLU A 123 -0.60 14.18 3.78
CA GLU A 123 0.50 13.28 3.48
C GLU A 123 -0.05 11.86 3.47
N ARG A 124 0.23 11.10 2.41
CA ARG A 124 -0.07 9.66 2.36
C ARG A 124 1.21 8.85 2.26
N ARG A 125 1.21 7.71 2.95
CA ARG A 125 2.28 6.72 2.93
C ARG A 125 1.73 5.34 2.70
N ALA A 126 2.34 4.62 1.77
CA ALA A 126 2.13 3.19 1.61
C ALA A 126 2.74 2.42 2.79
N SER A 127 2.08 1.36 3.25
CA SER A 127 2.65 0.43 4.23
C SER A 127 3.67 -0.51 3.59
N SER A 128 3.59 -0.71 2.27
CA SER A 128 4.46 -1.66 1.59
C SER A 128 5.93 -1.27 1.65
N THR A 129 6.72 -2.34 1.69
CA THR A 129 8.17 -2.27 1.80
C THR A 129 8.90 -2.18 0.46
N THR A 130 8.19 -2.40 -0.65
CA THR A 130 8.73 -2.25 -2.01
C THR A 130 8.04 -1.12 -2.75
N ILE A 131 8.76 -0.49 -3.68
CA ILE A 131 8.24 0.62 -4.49
C ILE A 131 7.07 0.16 -5.36
N GLU A 132 7.14 -1.03 -5.97
CA GLU A 132 6.05 -1.47 -6.86
C GLU A 132 4.75 -1.68 -6.08
N LYS A 133 4.81 -2.34 -4.92
CA LYS A 133 3.62 -2.56 -4.09
C LYS A 133 3.11 -1.25 -3.50
N ALA A 134 4.00 -0.38 -3.04
CA ALA A 134 3.61 0.94 -2.54
C ALA A 134 2.94 1.80 -3.61
N ALA A 135 3.41 1.74 -4.86
CA ALA A 135 2.77 2.41 -5.98
C ALA A 135 1.35 1.85 -6.22
N ALA A 136 1.20 0.53 -6.22
CA ALA A 136 -0.11 -0.12 -6.38
C ALA A 136 -1.09 0.24 -5.24
N GLU A 137 -0.64 0.23 -3.99
CA GLU A 137 -1.44 0.65 -2.82
C GLU A 137 -1.94 2.08 -2.98
N LEU A 138 -1.04 3.01 -3.32
CA LEU A 138 -1.38 4.41 -3.54
C LEU A 138 -2.12 4.66 -4.86
N LYS A 139 -2.36 3.62 -5.67
CA LYS A 139 -2.94 3.67 -7.01
C LYS A 139 -2.16 4.56 -7.98
N ILE A 140 -0.84 4.64 -7.82
CA ILE A 140 0.05 5.36 -8.71
C ILE A 140 0.25 4.53 -9.99
N ILE A 141 -0.06 5.11 -11.13
CA ILE A 141 0.06 4.45 -12.45
C ILE A 141 1.27 4.94 -13.25
N GLY A 142 2.00 5.92 -12.72
CA GLY A 142 3.18 6.52 -13.33
C GLY A 142 3.50 7.89 -12.74
N TYR A 143 4.56 8.49 -13.25
CA TYR A 143 5.10 9.75 -12.75
C TYR A 143 5.34 10.74 -13.89
N TYR A 144 5.16 12.02 -13.59
CA TYR A 144 5.79 13.10 -14.33
C TYR A 144 7.08 13.50 -13.62
N LYS A 145 8.21 13.32 -14.30
CA LYS A 145 9.53 13.75 -13.86
C LYS A 145 9.95 14.99 -14.64
N PRO A 146 10.27 16.11 -13.96
CA PRO A 146 10.82 17.33 -14.58
C PRO A 146 12.08 17.09 -15.40
#